data_AF-A0A7H4NV08-F1
#
_entry.id   AF-A0A7H4NV08-F1
#
_cell.length_a   1.000
_cell.length_b   1.000
_cell.length_c   1.000
_cell.angle_alpha   90.00
_cell.angle_beta   90.00
_cell.angle_gamma   90.00
#
_symmetry.space_group_name_H-M   'P 1'
#
loop_
_entity.id
_entity.type
_entity.pdbx_description
1 polymer ?
#
loop_
_entity_poly.entity_id
_entity_poly.type
_entity_poly.pdbx_seq_one_letter_code
_entity_poly.pdbx_strand_id
1 'polypeptide(L)'
;MARKLDAVVEDCVNAVGVDLNTASVPLLTRVAGLTRMMAQNIVSWRDENGQFQNRQQLLKVSRLGPKAFEQCAGFLRINHGDNPLDASTVHPEAYPVVERILAATQQALKDLMGNSSELRNLKAVDFTDDKFGVPTVTDIIKELEKPGRDPRPEFKNRPVSPMA
;
A
#
# COMPACT_ATOMS: atom_id res chain seq x y z
N MET A 1 -23.95 15.41 11.67
CA MET A 1 -22.58 15.49 12.23
C MET A 1 -21.77 14.20 12.09
N ALA A 2 -22.34 13.03 11.76
CA ALA A 2 -21.59 11.77 11.59
C ALA A 2 -20.58 11.75 10.41
N ARG A 3 -20.87 12.47 9.30
CA ARG A 3 -20.03 12.45 8.09
C ARG A 3 -18.59 12.96 8.26
N LYS A 4 -18.31 13.83 9.24
CA LYS A 4 -16.95 14.37 9.43
C LYS A 4 -16.02 13.40 10.16
N LEU A 5 -16.54 12.56 11.06
CA LEU A 5 -15.71 11.56 11.74
C LEU A 5 -15.38 10.39 10.81
N ASP A 6 -16.34 9.95 10.00
CA ASP A 6 -16.09 8.84 9.06
C ASP A 6 -14.99 9.20 8.05
N ALA A 7 -14.95 10.44 7.55
CA ALA A 7 -13.91 10.91 6.64
C ALA A 7 -12.51 10.91 7.30
N VAL A 8 -12.38 11.34 8.56
CA VAL A 8 -11.09 11.35 9.26
C VAL A 8 -10.60 9.93 9.54
N VAL A 9 -11.52 9.01 9.85
CA VAL A 9 -11.18 7.59 10.07
C VAL A 9 -10.75 6.94 8.75
N GLU A 10 -11.44 7.21 7.64
CA GLU A 10 -11.02 6.77 6.31
C GLU A 10 -9.63 7.30 5.95
N ASP A 11 -9.36 8.60 6.16
CA ASP A 11 -8.06 9.20 5.86
C ASP A 11 -6.93 8.56 6.69
N CYS A 12 -7.15 8.29 7.98
CA CYS A 12 -6.15 7.62 8.81
C CYS A 12 -5.90 6.17 8.38
N VAL A 13 -6.96 5.42 8.03
CA VAL A 13 -6.82 4.02 7.59
C VAL A 13 -6.13 3.94 6.24
N ASN A 14 -6.50 4.79 5.30
CA ASN A 14 -5.91 4.86 3.97
C ASN A 14 -4.44 5.33 4.03
N ALA A 15 -4.08 6.23 4.97
CA ALA A 15 -2.69 6.66 5.15
C ALA A 15 -1.79 5.53 5.69
N VAL A 16 -2.29 4.71 6.62
CA VAL A 16 -1.49 3.63 7.24
C VAL A 16 -1.45 2.39 6.35
N GLY A 17 -2.46 2.15 5.53
CA GLY A 17 -2.61 0.92 4.76
C GLY A 17 -3.04 -0.26 5.64
N VAL A 18 -3.76 -1.20 5.02
CA VAL A 18 -4.40 -2.32 5.73
C VAL A 18 -3.88 -3.63 5.17
N ASP A 19 -3.36 -4.50 6.04
CA ASP A 19 -2.94 -5.84 5.64
C ASP A 19 -4.17 -6.71 5.33
N LEU A 20 -4.26 -7.15 4.07
CA LEU A 20 -5.38 -7.91 3.53
C LEU A 20 -5.59 -9.27 4.23
N ASN A 21 -4.50 -9.91 4.65
CA ASN A 21 -4.53 -11.24 5.24
C ASN A 21 -4.87 -11.23 6.73
N THR A 22 -4.67 -10.10 7.42
CA THR A 22 -4.92 -10.00 8.87
C THR A 22 -6.07 -9.07 9.23
N ALA A 23 -6.51 -8.20 8.32
CA ALA A 23 -7.56 -7.23 8.60
C ALA A 23 -8.92 -7.87 8.89
N SER A 24 -9.67 -7.22 9.78
CA SER A 24 -11.05 -7.58 10.09
C SER A 24 -12.03 -6.89 9.12
N VAL A 25 -13.24 -7.43 9.01
CA VAL A 25 -14.32 -6.84 8.17
C VAL A 25 -14.56 -5.35 8.51
N PRO A 26 -14.64 -4.94 9.79
CA PRO A 26 -14.79 -3.51 10.12
C PRO A 26 -13.65 -2.64 9.63
N LEU A 27 -12.40 -3.13 9.65
CA LEU A 27 -11.23 -2.38 9.17
C LEU A 27 -11.24 -2.26 7.64
N LEU A 28 -11.50 -3.36 6.94
CA LEU A 28 -11.63 -3.37 5.47
C LEU A 28 -12.77 -2.47 4.99
N THR A 29 -13.86 -2.35 5.75
CA THR A 29 -14.98 -1.45 5.39
C THR A 29 -14.59 0.04 5.44
N ARG A 30 -13.45 0.39 6.06
CA ARG A 30 -12.92 1.77 6.09
C ARG A 30 -11.98 2.07 4.92
N VAL A 31 -11.69 1.09 4.08
CA VAL A 31 -10.82 1.28 2.91
C VAL A 31 -11.64 1.87 1.77
N ALA A 32 -11.07 2.84 1.07
CA ALA A 32 -11.70 3.45 -0.10
C ALA A 32 -12.10 2.39 -1.14
N GLY A 33 -13.32 2.47 -1.65
CA GLY A 33 -13.84 1.55 -2.66
C GLY A 33 -14.37 0.21 -2.12
N LEU A 34 -14.26 -0.07 -0.81
CA LEU A 34 -14.82 -1.27 -0.19
C LEU A 34 -16.14 -1.01 0.53
N THR A 35 -17.14 -1.84 0.25
CA THR A 35 -18.38 -1.89 1.03
C THR A 35 -18.29 -2.97 2.11
N ARG A 36 -19.14 -2.92 3.13
CA ARG A 36 -19.23 -3.99 4.16
C ARG A 36 -19.36 -5.39 3.54
N MET A 37 -20.13 -5.49 2.46
CA MET A 37 -20.33 -6.75 1.75
C MET A 37 -19.06 -7.21 1.01
N MET A 38 -18.33 -6.29 0.37
CA MET A 38 -17.04 -6.61 -0.23
C MET A 38 -16.01 -7.03 0.83
N ALA A 39 -15.96 -6.32 1.95
CA ALA A 39 -15.09 -6.66 3.07
C ALA A 39 -15.41 -8.06 3.63
N GLN A 40 -16.69 -8.42 3.74
CA GLN A 40 -17.09 -9.77 4.13
C GLN A 40 -16.64 -10.82 3.10
N ASN A 41 -16.84 -10.53 1.80
CA ASN A 41 -16.42 -11.43 0.74
C ASN A 41 -14.90 -11.63 0.69
N ILE A 42 -14.10 -10.60 1.00
CA ILE A 42 -12.64 -10.72 1.09
C ILE A 42 -12.25 -11.69 2.21
N VAL A 43 -12.88 -11.55 3.39
CA VAL A 43 -12.62 -12.44 4.53
C VAL A 43 -13.06 -13.87 4.22
N SER A 44 -14.26 -14.05 3.67
CA SER A 44 -14.73 -15.38 3.24
C SER A 44 -13.81 -16.01 2.19
N TRP A 45 -13.33 -15.22 1.22
CA TRP A 45 -12.42 -15.71 0.20
C TRP A 45 -11.12 -16.23 0.80
N ARG A 46 -10.50 -15.52 1.77
CA ARG A 46 -9.26 -16.01 2.41
C ARG A 46 -9.49 -17.20 3.33
N ASP A 47 -10.67 -17.30 3.95
CA ASP A 47 -11.01 -18.43 4.81
C ASP A 47 -11.19 -19.71 3.97
N GLU A 48 -11.68 -19.57 2.74
CA GLU A 48 -11.89 -20.69 1.79
C GLU A 48 -10.66 -21.05 0.95
N ASN A 49 -9.88 -20.05 0.50
CA ASN A 49 -8.79 -20.21 -0.47
C ASN A 49 -7.40 -20.08 0.16
N GLY A 50 -7.32 -19.70 1.44
CA GLY A 50 -6.09 -19.36 2.13
C GLY A 50 -5.66 -17.90 1.91
N GLN A 51 -4.46 -17.58 2.37
CA GLN A 51 -3.92 -16.21 2.32
C GLN A 51 -3.75 -15.70 0.88
N PHE A 52 -4.07 -14.43 0.66
CA PHE A 52 -3.74 -13.71 -0.56
C PHE A 52 -2.22 -13.63 -0.71
N GLN A 53 -1.72 -14.03 -1.88
CA GLN A 53 -0.32 -13.98 -2.28
C GLN A 53 -0.03 -12.76 -3.16
N ASN A 54 -1.03 -12.24 -3.85
CA ASN A 54 -0.89 -11.06 -4.68
C ASN A 54 -2.21 -10.28 -4.79
N ARG A 55 -2.11 -8.99 -5.10
CA ARG A 55 -3.31 -8.12 -5.20
C ARG A 55 -4.26 -8.56 -6.30
N GLN A 56 -3.77 -9.16 -7.39
CA GLN A 56 -4.63 -9.60 -8.50
C GLN A 56 -5.67 -10.66 -8.09
N GLN A 57 -5.41 -11.43 -7.04
CA GLN A 57 -6.39 -12.36 -6.47
C GLN A 57 -7.65 -11.66 -5.94
N LEU A 58 -7.60 -10.36 -5.62
CA LEU A 58 -8.80 -9.58 -5.26
C LEU A 58 -9.85 -9.57 -6.38
N LEU A 59 -9.45 -9.68 -7.65
CA LEU A 59 -10.38 -9.78 -8.78
C LEU A 59 -11.16 -11.10 -8.81
N LYS A 60 -10.72 -12.11 -8.04
CA LYS A 60 -11.45 -13.38 -7.84
C LYS A 60 -12.50 -13.28 -6.74
N VAL A 61 -12.49 -12.20 -5.94
CA VAL A 61 -13.45 -12.00 -4.86
C VAL A 61 -14.79 -11.57 -5.45
N SER A 62 -15.86 -12.24 -5.01
CA SER A 62 -17.21 -11.95 -5.48
C SER A 62 -17.58 -10.48 -5.26
N ARG A 63 -18.16 -9.85 -6.30
CA ARG A 63 -18.59 -8.44 -6.32
C ARG A 63 -17.45 -7.40 -6.25
N LEU A 64 -16.19 -7.81 -6.21
CA LEU A 64 -15.04 -6.90 -6.32
C LEU A 64 -14.66 -6.75 -7.80
N GLY A 65 -15.21 -5.72 -8.44
CA GLY A 65 -14.94 -5.43 -9.85
C GLY A 65 -13.68 -4.59 -10.08
N PRO A 66 -13.24 -4.41 -11.35
CA PRO A 66 -12.03 -3.67 -11.70
C PRO A 66 -11.96 -2.26 -11.12
N LYS A 67 -13.10 -1.54 -11.10
CA LYS A 67 -13.17 -0.20 -10.52
C LYS A 67 -12.98 -0.19 -9.00
N ALA A 68 -13.54 -1.18 -8.31
CA ALA A 68 -13.36 -1.30 -6.86
C ALA A 68 -11.91 -1.68 -6.54
N PHE A 69 -11.33 -2.58 -7.34
CA PHE A 69 -9.91 -2.95 -7.25
C PHE A 69 -9.00 -1.74 -7.41
N GLU A 70 -9.17 -0.94 -8.45
CA GLU A 70 -8.41 0.29 -8.68
C GLU A 70 -8.53 1.30 -7.51
N GLN A 71 -9.68 1.35 -6.84
CA GLN A 71 -9.85 2.26 -5.70
C GLN A 71 -9.21 1.74 -4.41
N CYS A 72 -9.17 0.42 -4.20
CA CYS A 72 -8.71 -0.16 -2.93
C CYS A 72 -7.27 -0.67 -2.98
N ALA A 73 -6.73 -1.02 -4.16
CA ALA A 73 -5.49 -1.77 -4.27
C ALA A 73 -4.28 -1.05 -3.66
N GLY A 74 -4.20 0.28 -3.75
CA GLY A 74 -3.11 1.06 -3.13
C GLY A 74 -3.14 1.12 -1.61
N PHE A 75 -4.32 0.88 -1.01
CA PHE A 75 -4.52 0.92 0.43
C PHE A 75 -4.43 -0.47 1.07
N LEU A 76 -4.50 -1.53 0.26
CA LEU A 76 -4.40 -2.91 0.72
C LEU A 76 -2.98 -3.42 0.57
N ARG A 77 -2.40 -3.94 1.65
CA ARG A 77 -1.04 -4.49 1.68
C ARG A 77 -1.09 -6.01 1.81
N ILE A 78 -0.13 -6.68 1.20
CA ILE A 78 0.08 -8.12 1.36
C ILE A 78 1.50 -8.33 1.83
N ASN A 79 1.64 -8.63 3.12
CA ASN A 79 2.93 -9.01 3.68
C ASN A 79 3.29 -10.42 3.21
N HIS A 80 4.55 -10.62 2.84
CA HIS A 80 5.07 -11.90 2.33
C HIS A 80 4.38 -12.44 1.05
N GLY A 81 3.84 -11.54 0.22
CA GLY A 81 3.30 -11.92 -1.10
C GLY A 81 4.38 -12.24 -2.13
N ASP A 82 3.93 -12.66 -3.32
CA ASP A 82 4.80 -12.97 -4.47
C ASP A 82 5.58 -11.74 -4.92
N ASN A 83 4.92 -10.58 -4.92
CA ASN A 83 5.50 -9.30 -5.31
C ASN A 83 5.80 -8.46 -4.06
N PRO A 84 7.07 -8.11 -3.79
CA PRO A 84 7.41 -7.25 -2.67
C PRO A 84 6.78 -5.85 -2.71
N LEU A 85 6.38 -5.36 -3.89
CA LEU A 85 5.63 -4.10 -4.02
C LEU A 85 4.25 -4.17 -3.40
N ASP A 86 3.64 -5.36 -3.28
CA ASP A 86 2.33 -5.52 -2.65
C ASP A 86 2.37 -5.23 -1.14
N ALA A 87 3.56 -5.23 -0.52
CA ALA A 87 3.74 -4.80 0.87
C ALA A 87 3.85 -3.25 1.01
N SER A 88 4.01 -2.54 -0.11
CA SER A 88 4.18 -1.08 -0.15
C SER A 88 2.86 -0.35 -0.46
N THR A 89 2.86 0.98 -0.34
CA THR A 89 1.73 1.82 -0.79
C THR A 89 1.74 2.09 -2.30
N VAL A 90 2.72 1.57 -3.05
CA VAL A 90 2.78 1.73 -4.50
C VAL A 90 1.54 1.08 -5.11
N HIS A 91 0.77 1.87 -5.86
CA HIS A 91 -0.42 1.39 -6.54
C HIS A 91 -0.02 0.47 -7.74
N PRO A 92 -0.74 -0.63 -8.02
CA PRO A 92 -0.44 -1.52 -9.14
C PRO A 92 -0.34 -0.82 -10.51
N GLU A 93 -1.07 0.28 -10.69
CA GLU A 93 -0.98 1.09 -11.93
C GLU A 93 0.42 1.65 -12.17
N ALA A 94 1.18 1.87 -11.09
CA ALA A 94 2.50 2.46 -11.11
C ALA A 94 3.63 1.42 -11.14
N TYR A 95 3.31 0.12 -11.17
CA TYR A 95 4.31 -0.94 -11.31
C TYR A 95 5.19 -0.78 -12.57
N PRO A 96 4.66 -0.34 -13.73
CA PRO A 96 5.49 -0.03 -14.89
C PRO A 96 6.57 1.05 -14.63
N VAL A 97 6.32 1.99 -13.71
CA VAL A 97 7.32 3.00 -13.31
C VAL A 97 8.46 2.31 -12.55
N VAL A 98 8.12 1.42 -11.62
CA VAL A 98 9.11 0.64 -10.86
C VAL A 98 9.91 -0.28 -11.77
N GLU A 99 9.26 -0.96 -12.72
CA GLU A 99 9.94 -1.78 -13.72
C GLU A 99 10.94 -0.98 -14.56
N ARG A 100 10.59 0.25 -14.96
CA ARG A 100 11.52 1.16 -15.64
C ARG A 100 12.73 1.54 -14.76
N ILE A 101 12.50 1.78 -13.47
CA ILE A 101 13.58 2.04 -12.51
C ILE A 101 14.52 0.83 -12.39
N LEU A 102 13.97 -0.38 -12.24
CA LEU A 102 14.76 -1.61 -12.14
C LEU A 102 15.56 -1.89 -13.41
N ALA A 103 14.97 -1.61 -14.58
CA ALA A 103 15.67 -1.74 -15.86
C ALA A 103 16.84 -0.76 -15.98
N ALA A 104 16.68 0.47 -15.48
CA ALA A 104 17.72 1.50 -15.51
C ALA A 104 18.86 1.23 -14.51
N THR A 105 18.55 0.69 -13.33
CA THR A 105 19.56 0.34 -12.32
C THR A 105 20.18 -1.04 -12.55
N GLN A 106 19.58 -1.88 -13.39
CA GLN A 106 19.96 -3.28 -13.59
C GLN A 106 20.00 -4.09 -12.29
N GLN A 107 19.13 -3.75 -11.33
CA GLN A 107 19.05 -4.41 -10.03
C GLN A 107 17.75 -5.19 -9.89
N ALA A 108 17.79 -6.24 -9.06
CA ALA A 108 16.56 -6.90 -8.63
C ALA A 108 15.80 -6.01 -7.63
N LEU A 109 14.47 -6.10 -7.65
CA LEU A 109 13.60 -5.33 -6.75
C LEU A 109 13.99 -5.48 -5.27
N LYS A 110 14.39 -6.68 -4.86
CA LYS A 110 14.81 -6.97 -3.48
C LYS A 110 16.10 -6.24 -3.08
N ASP A 111 16.98 -5.95 -4.04
CA ASP A 111 18.26 -5.28 -3.79
C ASP A 111 18.11 -3.75 -3.82
N LEU A 112 17.15 -3.27 -4.61
CA LEU A 112 16.86 -1.85 -4.73
C LEU A 112 16.00 -1.34 -3.56
N MET A 113 15.01 -2.13 -3.11
CA MET A 113 14.18 -1.74 -1.97
C MET A 113 15.02 -1.61 -0.69
N GLY A 114 14.88 -0.48 0.00
CA GLY A 114 15.69 -0.17 1.18
C GLY A 114 17.09 0.40 0.87
N ASN A 115 17.50 0.43 -0.40
CA ASN A 115 18.79 0.98 -0.81
C ASN A 115 18.69 2.49 -1.07
N SER A 116 18.68 3.27 0.03
CA SER A 116 18.62 4.74 0.00
C SER A 116 19.68 5.40 -0.88
N SER A 117 20.88 4.82 -0.99
CA SER A 117 21.99 5.44 -1.73
C SER A 117 21.72 5.45 -3.23
N GLU A 118 21.30 4.31 -3.80
CA GLU A 118 20.96 4.21 -5.22
C GLU A 118 19.69 5.00 -5.53
N LEU A 119 18.66 4.87 -4.69
CA LEU A 119 17.37 5.54 -4.91
C LEU A 119 17.48 7.07 -4.88
N ARG A 120 18.40 7.63 -4.08
CA ARG A 120 18.66 9.09 -4.05
C ARG A 120 19.39 9.61 -5.28
N ASN A 121 20.14 8.75 -5.98
CA ASN A 121 20.85 9.13 -7.20
C ASN A 121 19.92 9.16 -8.42
N LEU A 122 18.75 8.52 -8.33
CA LEU A 122 17.75 8.52 -9.39
C LEU A 122 17.06 9.88 -9.50
N LYS A 123 16.91 10.38 -10.72
CA LYS A 123 16.12 11.57 -10.99
C LYS A 123 14.71 11.15 -11.40
N ALA A 124 13.72 11.56 -10.61
CA ALA A 124 12.32 11.22 -10.87
C ALA A 124 11.85 11.62 -12.30
N VAL A 125 12.40 12.70 -12.85
CA VAL A 125 12.09 13.17 -14.22
C VAL A 125 12.33 12.09 -15.29
N ASP A 126 13.35 11.25 -15.11
CA ASP A 126 13.75 10.23 -16.09
C ASP A 126 12.74 9.06 -16.17
N PHE A 127 11.86 8.93 -15.16
CA PHE A 127 10.86 7.87 -15.07
C PHE A 127 9.42 8.40 -15.16
N THR A 128 9.25 9.67 -15.50
CA THR A 128 7.92 10.23 -15.78
C THR A 128 7.34 9.71 -17.09
N ASP A 129 6.04 9.80 -17.26
CA ASP A 129 5.33 9.59 -18.53
C ASP A 129 4.04 10.42 -18.56
N ASP A 130 3.22 10.24 -19.59
CA ASP A 130 1.95 10.96 -19.77
C ASP A 130 0.93 10.69 -18.65
N LYS A 131 1.08 9.60 -17.90
CA LYS A 131 0.22 9.21 -16.77
C LYS A 131 0.84 9.57 -15.41
N PHE A 132 2.15 9.42 -15.26
CA PHE A 132 2.87 9.59 -14.00
C PHE A 132 3.82 10.78 -14.06
N GLY A 133 3.42 11.87 -13.41
CA GLY A 133 4.25 13.07 -13.27
C GLY A 133 5.35 12.92 -12.22
N VAL A 134 6.24 13.93 -12.16
CA VAL A 134 7.36 14.00 -11.20
C VAL A 134 6.93 13.78 -9.74
N PRO A 135 5.81 14.35 -9.23
CA PRO A 135 5.41 14.15 -7.84
C PRO A 135 5.16 12.67 -7.52
N THR A 136 4.40 11.99 -8.40
CA THR A 136 4.05 10.57 -8.23
C THR A 136 5.29 9.68 -8.27
N VAL A 137 6.17 9.90 -9.25
CA VAL A 137 7.43 9.14 -9.36
C VAL A 137 8.33 9.38 -8.14
N THR A 138 8.40 10.62 -7.66
CA THR A 138 9.19 10.96 -6.47
C THR A 138 8.67 10.22 -5.24
N ASP A 139 7.35 10.12 -5.06
CA ASP A 139 6.77 9.39 -3.95
C ASP A 139 6.97 7.87 -4.09
N ILE A 140 6.92 7.31 -5.31
CA ILE A 140 7.29 5.91 -5.56
C ILE A 140 8.75 5.64 -5.17
N ILE A 141 9.68 6.51 -5.55
CA ILE A 141 11.11 6.35 -5.18
C ILE A 141 11.29 6.38 -3.66
N LYS A 142 10.59 7.28 -2.95
CA LYS A 142 10.61 7.31 -1.47
C LYS A 142 9.98 6.05 -0.86
N GLU A 143 8.93 5.53 -1.46
CA GLU A 143 8.27 4.31 -1.00
C GLU A 143 9.18 3.09 -1.22
N LEU A 144 9.94 3.02 -2.32
CA LEU A 144 10.98 2.00 -2.52
C LEU A 144 12.11 2.14 -1.49
N GLU A 145 12.43 3.35 -1.04
CA GLU A 145 13.44 3.59 -0.01
C GLU A 145 12.98 3.04 1.35
N LYS A 146 11.68 3.17 1.67
CA LYS A 146 11.08 2.67 2.90
C LYS A 146 9.69 2.09 2.62
N PRO A 147 9.58 0.82 2.20
CA PRO A 147 8.30 0.24 1.83
C PRO A 147 7.39 0.12 3.04
N GLY A 148 6.15 0.55 2.87
CA GLY A 148 5.12 0.49 3.92
C GLY A 148 5.37 1.46 5.08
N ARG A 149 6.12 2.55 4.84
CA ARG A 149 6.43 3.56 5.86
C ARG A 149 5.16 3.95 6.60
N ASP A 150 5.18 3.72 7.91
CA ASP A 150 4.10 4.14 8.76
C ASP A 150 4.08 5.68 8.81
N PRO A 151 2.99 6.35 8.41
CA PRO A 151 2.89 7.80 8.49
C PRO A 151 2.77 8.29 9.94
N ARG A 152 2.53 7.39 10.92
CA ARG A 152 2.45 7.75 12.32
C ARG A 152 3.81 8.28 12.78
N PRO A 153 3.85 9.39 13.53
CA PRO A 153 5.08 9.83 14.18
C PRO A 153 5.58 8.70 15.08
N GLU A 154 6.90 8.53 15.08
CA GLU A 154 7.60 7.57 15.92
C GLU A 154 7.09 7.70 17.36
N PHE A 155 6.70 6.57 17.97
CA PHE A 155 6.11 6.59 19.29
C PHE A 155 7.18 7.05 20.31
N LYS A 156 7.18 8.34 20.65
CA LYS A 156 8.06 8.88 21.69
C LYS A 156 7.51 8.46 23.05
N ASN A 157 8.09 7.40 23.61
CA ASN A 157 7.97 7.11 25.03
C ASN A 157 8.54 8.30 25.81
N ARG A 158 7.66 9.16 26.32
CA ARG A 158 8.04 10.17 27.30
C ARG A 158 8.50 9.42 28.56
N PRO A 159 9.77 9.50 28.98
CA PRO A 159 10.20 8.84 30.19
C PRO A 159 9.39 9.38 31.35
N VAL A 160 8.75 8.48 32.09
CA VAL A 160 8.17 8.79 33.39
C VAL A 160 9.34 9.18 34.30
N SER A 161 9.43 10.47 34.64
CA SER A 161 10.35 10.91 35.68
C SER A 161 10.00 10.14 36.97
N PRO A 162 10.96 9.47 37.62
CA PRO A 162 10.70 8.89 38.92
C PRO A 162 10.35 10.03 39.87
N MET A 163 9.18 9.95 40.52
CA MET A 163 8.86 10.81 41.65
C MET A 163 9.92 10.55 42.73
N ALA A 164 10.75 11.57 42.97
CA ALA A 164 11.60 11.67 44.16
C ALA A 164 10.80 12.30 45.30
#